data_AF-A0A1J1GLQ9-F1
#
_entry.id   AF-A0A1J1GLQ9-F1
#
_cell.length_a   1.000
_cell.length_b   1.000
_cell.length_c   1.000
_cell.angle_alpha   90.00
_cell.angle_beta   90.00
_cell.angle_gamma   90.00
#
_symmetry.space_group_name_H-M   'P 1'
#
loop_
_entity.id
_entity.type
_entity.pdbx_description
1 polymer ?
#
loop_
_entity_poly.entity_id
_entity_poly.type
_entity_poly.pdbx_seq_one_letter_code
_entity_poly.pdbx_strand_id
1 'polypeptide(L)'
;MNHVTIFLRKLSTKNVNSEDLNILKKKIRYRFKSVGMLELDTIINNYLNVNMNKIDKDKVNLLYNLVDIDTSNLLKLFYFYSNKQNHNVDKLSHYLKNKDKKEITDTFKLLIDILNHNEKFLSSQ
;
A
#
# COMPACT_ATOMS: atom_id res chain seq x y z
N MET A 1 26.10 13.99 1.65
CA MET A 1 24.81 14.23 2.34
C MET A 1 23.93 13.01 2.09
N ASN A 2 23.65 12.23 3.13
CA ASN A 2 22.71 11.10 3.01
C ASN A 2 21.31 11.69 2.89
N HIS A 3 20.75 11.69 1.67
CA HIS A 3 19.34 12.01 1.47
C HIS A 3 18.52 11.00 2.28
N VAL A 4 17.86 11.51 3.33
CA VAL A 4 16.83 10.74 4.03
C VAL A 4 15.68 10.60 3.05
N THR A 5 15.65 9.49 2.32
CA THR A 5 14.53 9.14 1.46
C THR A 5 13.32 8.92 2.37
N ILE A 6 12.36 9.83 2.32
CA ILE A 6 11.10 9.69 3.06
C ILE A 6 10.40 8.47 2.46
N PHE A 7 10.24 7.42 3.27
CA PHE A 7 9.74 6.12 2.82
C PHE A 7 8.27 6.16 2.36
N LEU A 8 7.45 7.03 2.97
CA LEU A 8 6.05 7.27 2.57
C LEU A 8 5.82 8.77 2.48
N ARG A 9 5.49 9.26 1.30
CA ARG A 9 5.11 10.67 1.13
C ARG A 9 3.72 10.87 1.73
N LYS A 10 3.65 11.54 2.89
CA LYS A 10 2.37 11.81 3.55
C LYS A 10 1.52 12.76 2.71
N LEU A 11 0.39 12.28 2.20
CA LEU A 11 -0.60 13.13 1.54
C LEU A 11 -1.30 14.03 2.59
N SER A 12 -1.24 15.35 2.40
CA SER A 12 -2.00 16.29 3.24
C SER A 12 -3.45 16.33 2.75
N THR A 13 -4.38 15.75 3.52
CA THR A 13 -5.78 15.59 3.10
C THR A 13 -6.80 16.39 3.90
N LYS A 14 -6.36 17.49 4.53
CA LYS A 14 -7.19 18.27 5.47
C LYS A 14 -8.56 18.68 4.90
N ASN A 15 -8.73 18.85 3.58
CA ASN A 15 -10.01 19.27 2.96
C ASN A 15 -10.39 18.50 1.67
N VAL A 16 -10.08 17.21 1.54
CA VAL A 16 -10.45 16.41 0.35
C VAL A 16 -11.96 16.14 0.34
N ASN A 17 -12.68 16.62 -0.67
CA ASN A 17 -14.11 16.36 -0.88
C ASN A 17 -14.34 15.01 -1.63
N SER A 18 -15.59 14.64 -1.91
CA SER A 18 -15.92 13.36 -2.57
C SER A 18 -15.42 13.28 -4.02
N GLU A 19 -15.39 14.39 -4.74
CA GLU A 19 -14.89 14.47 -6.11
C GLU A 19 -13.37 14.32 -6.16
N ASP A 20 -12.66 15.01 -5.26
CA ASP A 20 -11.22 14.88 -5.06
C ASP A 20 -10.84 13.43 -4.71
N LEU A 21 -11.65 12.77 -3.88
CA LEU A 21 -11.44 11.37 -3.51
C LEU A 21 -11.59 10.44 -4.72
N ASN A 22 -12.59 10.66 -5.58
CA ASN A 22 -12.77 9.90 -6.81
C ASN A 22 -11.62 10.12 -7.80
N ILE A 23 -11.10 11.34 -7.89
CA ILE A 23 -9.91 11.65 -8.70
C ILE A 23 -8.69 10.92 -8.15
N LEU A 24 -8.47 10.93 -6.83
CA LEU A 24 -7.39 10.17 -6.18
C LEU A 24 -7.50 8.68 -6.47
N LYS A 25 -8.71 8.11 -6.37
CA LYS A 25 -8.97 6.71 -6.71
C LYS A 25 -8.58 6.39 -8.16
N LYS A 26 -8.96 7.25 -9.12
CA LYS A 26 -8.56 7.09 -10.53
C LYS A 26 -7.04 7.17 -10.71
N LYS A 27 -6.36 8.11 -10.04
CA LYS A 27 -4.89 8.24 -10.08
C LYS A 27 -4.19 6.98 -9.54
N ILE A 28 -4.67 6.44 -8.42
CA ILE A 28 -4.13 5.20 -7.82
C ILE A 28 -4.30 4.03 -8.79
N ARG A 29 -5.48 3.83 -9.37
CA ARG A 29 -5.71 2.78 -10.38
C ARG A 29 -4.77 2.93 -11.58
N TYR A 30 -4.59 4.15 -12.06
CA TYR A 30 -3.69 4.40 -13.19
C TYR A 30 -2.24 4.06 -12.85
N ARG A 31 -1.78 4.46 -11.66
CA ARG A 31 -0.40 4.22 -11.20
C ARG A 31 -0.11 2.75 -10.92
N PHE A 32 -1.04 2.02 -10.32
CA PHE A 32 -0.89 0.58 -10.04
C PHE A 32 -1.31 -0.32 -11.21
N LYS A 33 -1.78 0.25 -12.34
CA LYS A 33 -2.04 -0.53 -13.55
C LYS A 33 -0.81 -1.33 -13.96
N SER A 34 0.38 -0.74 -13.83
CA SER A 34 1.62 -1.48 -13.83
C SER A 34 2.69 -0.76 -13.02
N VAL A 35 3.34 -1.49 -12.14
CA VAL A 35 4.57 -1.09 -11.43
C VAL A 35 5.81 -1.73 -12.04
N GLY A 36 5.70 -2.35 -13.24
CA GLY A 36 6.83 -2.97 -13.93
C GLY A 36 7.22 -4.35 -13.42
N MET A 37 6.33 -5.03 -12.68
CA MET A 37 6.52 -6.39 -12.22
C MET A 37 5.19 -7.15 -12.15
N LEU A 38 5.07 -8.24 -12.91
CA LEU A 38 3.82 -8.97 -13.10
C LEU A 38 3.19 -9.47 -11.80
N GLU A 39 4.00 -9.98 -10.87
CA GLU A 39 3.53 -10.47 -9.57
C GLU A 39 2.87 -9.34 -8.76
N LEU A 40 3.53 -8.19 -8.66
CA LEU A 40 2.98 -7.01 -7.96
C LEU A 40 1.75 -6.45 -8.68
N ASP A 41 1.80 -6.37 -10.01
CA ASP A 41 0.67 -5.93 -10.82
C ASP A 41 -0.55 -6.83 -10.55
N THR A 42 -0.36 -8.14 -10.44
CA THR A 42 -1.43 -9.10 -10.16
C THR A 42 -1.98 -8.91 -8.76
N ILE A 43 -1.11 -8.95 -7.74
CA ILE A 43 -1.51 -8.87 -6.33
C ILE A 43 -2.28 -7.57 -6.04
N ILE A 44 -1.75 -6.45 -6.53
CA ILE A 44 -2.33 -5.13 -6.26
C ILE A 44 -3.60 -4.93 -7.08
N ASN A 45 -3.61 -5.25 -8.37
CA ASN A 45 -4.79 -5.02 -9.21
C ASN A 45 -5.97 -5.92 -8.84
N ASN A 46 -5.74 -7.16 -8.42
CA ASN A 46 -6.81 -8.03 -7.90
C ASN A 46 -7.54 -7.36 -6.74
N TYR A 47 -6.78 -6.86 -5.76
CA TYR A 47 -7.34 -6.15 -4.62
C TYR A 47 -8.07 -4.87 -5.04
N LEU A 48 -7.45 -4.04 -5.88
CA LEU A 48 -8.04 -2.76 -6.30
C LEU A 48 -9.34 -2.98 -7.11
N ASN A 49 -9.39 -3.96 -7.99
CA ASN A 49 -10.57 -4.23 -8.82
C ASN A 49 -11.81 -4.53 -7.97
N VAL A 50 -11.65 -5.31 -6.89
CA VAL A 50 -12.75 -5.69 -6.00
C VAL A 50 -13.09 -4.59 -5.00
N ASN A 51 -12.09 -3.88 -4.47
CA ASN A 51 -12.25 -3.04 -3.28
C ASN A 51 -12.32 -1.54 -3.55
N MET A 52 -11.88 -1.03 -4.71
CA MET A 52 -11.71 0.43 -4.91
C MET A 52 -12.96 1.27 -4.64
N ASN A 53 -14.13 0.74 -4.96
CA ASN A 53 -15.40 1.45 -4.78
C ASN A 53 -15.82 1.47 -3.29
N LYS A 54 -15.30 0.54 -2.48
CA LYS A 54 -15.65 0.32 -1.07
C LYS A 54 -14.64 0.92 -0.09
N ILE A 55 -13.39 1.15 -0.50
CA ILE A 55 -12.38 1.73 0.38
C ILE A 55 -12.69 3.19 0.72
N ASP A 56 -12.45 3.53 1.98
CA ASP A 56 -12.62 4.86 2.55
C ASP A 56 -11.43 5.78 2.25
N LYS A 57 -11.52 7.02 2.73
CA LYS A 57 -10.50 8.05 2.53
C LYS A 57 -9.14 7.65 3.13
N ASP A 58 -9.15 6.99 4.29
CA ASP A 58 -7.91 6.62 4.98
C ASP A 58 -7.15 5.54 4.23
N LYS A 59 -7.82 4.48 3.77
CA LYS A 59 -7.20 3.47 2.90
C LYS A 59 -6.73 4.04 1.57
N VAL A 60 -7.48 4.97 0.97
CA VAL A 60 -7.05 5.67 -0.25
C VAL A 60 -5.75 6.43 -0.03
N ASN A 61 -5.60 7.12 1.11
CA ASN A 61 -4.36 7.83 1.43
C ASN A 61 -3.18 6.87 1.62
N LEU A 62 -3.39 5.75 2.31
CA LEU A 62 -2.35 4.74 2.49
C LEU A 62 -1.92 4.13 1.14
N LEU A 63 -2.87 3.79 0.27
CA LEU A 63 -2.59 3.33 -1.09
C LEU A 63 -1.83 4.39 -1.90
N TYR A 64 -2.20 5.66 -1.77
CA TYR A 64 -1.49 6.75 -2.43
C TYR A 64 -0.04 6.85 -1.96
N ASN A 65 0.21 6.69 -0.66
CA ASN A 65 1.58 6.74 -0.14
C ASN A 65 2.45 5.59 -0.71
N LEU A 66 1.85 4.44 -1.05
CA LEU A 66 2.55 3.31 -1.68
C LEU A 66 2.93 3.58 -3.15
N VAL A 67 2.25 4.50 -3.85
CA VAL A 67 2.51 4.81 -5.28
C VAL A 67 3.92 5.34 -5.52
N ASP A 68 4.46 6.09 -4.56
CA ASP A 68 5.78 6.72 -4.69
C ASP A 68 6.94 5.76 -4.33
N ILE A 69 6.64 4.52 -3.92
CA ILE A 69 7.66 3.50 -3.63
C ILE A 69 8.08 2.84 -4.94
N ASP A 70 9.39 2.75 -5.19
CA ASP A 70 9.90 2.03 -6.35
C ASP A 70 9.58 0.53 -6.28
N THR A 71 9.50 -0.10 -7.45
CA THR A 71 9.11 -1.51 -7.60
C THR A 71 9.94 -2.46 -6.75
N SER A 72 11.25 -2.24 -6.61
CA SER A 72 12.12 -3.13 -5.83
C SER A 72 11.79 -3.06 -4.35
N ASN A 73 11.60 -1.85 -3.82
CA ASN A 73 11.22 -1.68 -2.42
C ASN A 73 9.77 -2.10 -2.16
N LEU A 74 8.85 -1.87 -3.10
CA LEU A 74 7.49 -2.37 -3.03
C LEU A 74 7.46 -3.90 -2.97
N LEU A 75 8.28 -4.56 -3.79
CA LEU A 75 8.43 -6.01 -3.78
C LEU A 75 8.94 -6.53 -2.43
N LYS A 76 10.00 -5.91 -1.90
CA LYS A 76 10.56 -6.27 -0.59
C LYS A 76 9.50 -6.14 0.52
N LEU A 77 8.62 -5.15 0.47
CA LEU A 77 7.53 -5.01 1.44
C LEU A 77 6.56 -6.17 1.36
N PHE A 78 6.09 -6.52 0.15
CA PHE A 78 5.15 -7.63 -0.02
C PHE A 78 5.76 -8.98 0.42
N TYR A 79 7.03 -9.26 0.05
CA TYR A 79 7.73 -10.47 0.54
C TYR A 79 8.00 -10.45 2.03
N PHE A 80 8.36 -9.29 2.59
CA PHE A 80 8.58 -9.19 4.03
C PHE A 80 7.32 -9.59 4.79
N TYR A 81 6.14 -9.21 4.28
CA TYR A 81 4.86 -9.43 4.95
C TYR A 81 4.09 -10.68 4.58
N SER A 82 4.44 -11.35 3.48
CA SER A 82 3.95 -12.70 3.22
C SER A 82 4.44 -13.68 4.29
N ASN A 83 5.56 -13.40 4.96
CA ASN A 83 6.01 -14.17 6.11
C ASN A 83 5.27 -13.74 7.40
N LYS A 84 4.47 -14.65 7.95
CA LYS A 84 3.72 -14.46 9.21
C LYS A 84 4.60 -14.12 10.42
N GLN A 85 5.88 -14.51 10.43
CA GLN A 85 6.84 -14.20 11.50
C GLN A 85 7.33 -12.74 11.48
N ASN A 86 7.01 -12.00 10.42
CA ASN A 86 7.41 -10.61 10.21
C ASN A 86 6.27 -9.62 10.46
N HIS A 87 5.16 -10.08 11.02
CA HIS A 87 4.01 -9.25 11.41
C HIS A 87 4.29 -8.37 12.65
N ASN A 88 5.53 -8.35 13.13
CA ASN A 88 5.97 -7.49 14.23
C ASN A 88 6.24 -6.06 13.72
N VAL A 89 5.42 -5.11 14.20
CA VAL A 89 5.49 -3.67 13.90
C VAL A 89 6.87 -3.07 14.23
N ASP A 90 7.56 -3.58 15.24
CA ASP A 90 8.87 -3.06 15.67
C ASP A 90 9.95 -3.34 14.63
N LYS A 91 9.92 -4.52 13.99
CA LYS A 91 10.81 -4.84 12.87
C LYS A 91 10.58 -3.88 11.71
N LEU A 92 9.33 -3.58 11.39
CA LEU A 92 9.00 -2.64 10.33
C LEU A 92 9.52 -1.23 10.62
N SER A 93 9.30 -0.73 11.85
CA SER A 93 9.76 0.61 12.25
C SER A 93 11.27 0.78 12.06
N HIS A 94 12.03 -0.29 12.31
CA HIS A 94 13.47 -0.33 12.10
C HIS A 94 13.84 -0.24 10.61
N TYR A 95 13.15 -0.98 9.74
CA TYR A 95 13.37 -0.96 8.29
C TYR A 95 12.96 0.35 7.63
N LEU A 96 11.82 0.93 8.05
CA LEU A 96 11.25 2.11 7.40
C LEU A 96 11.91 3.42 7.83
N LYS A 97 12.74 3.39 8.89
CA LYS A 97 13.33 4.59 9.51
C LYS A 97 12.29 5.70 9.77
N ASN A 98 11.02 5.32 9.88
CA ASN A 98 9.89 6.22 9.97
C ASN A 98 9.40 6.23 11.42
N LYS A 99 9.11 7.41 11.97
CA LYS A 99 8.88 7.56 13.42
C LYS A 99 7.40 7.45 13.82
N ASP A 100 6.47 7.46 12.87
CA ASP A 100 5.03 7.40 13.17
C ASP A 100 4.53 5.94 13.23
N LYS A 101 4.41 5.42 14.46
CA LYS A 101 3.95 4.05 14.73
C LYS A 101 2.55 3.77 14.19
N LYS A 102 1.69 4.79 14.12
CA LYS A 102 0.32 4.63 13.60
C LYS A 102 0.36 4.40 12.10
N GLU A 103 1.10 5.24 11.37
CA GLU A 103 1.25 5.12 9.92
C GLU A 103 1.86 3.76 9.52
N ILE A 104 2.89 3.32 10.25
CA ILE A 104 3.51 1.98 10.11
C ILE A 104 2.46 0.87 10.30
N THR A 105 1.67 0.93 11.37
CA THR A 105 0.63 -0.05 11.67
C THR A 105 -0.46 -0.08 10.60
N ASP A 106 -0.88 1.09 10.13
CA ASP A 106 -1.97 1.22 9.17
C ASP A 106 -1.51 0.76 7.77
N THR A 107 -0.28 1.10 7.36
CA THR A 107 0.34 0.56 6.14
C THR A 107 0.49 -0.96 6.24
N PHE A 108 0.93 -1.49 7.38
CA PHE A 108 1.02 -2.92 7.60
C PHE A 108 -0.34 -3.61 7.42
N LYS A 109 -1.40 -3.10 8.06
CA LYS A 109 -2.76 -3.63 7.92
C LYS A 109 -3.22 -3.62 6.46
N LEU A 110 -2.93 -2.55 5.71
CA LEU A 110 -3.25 -2.48 4.29
C LEU A 110 -2.54 -3.57 3.48
N LEU A 111 -1.24 -3.76 3.69
CA LEU A 111 -0.46 -4.77 2.97
C LEU A 111 -0.95 -6.19 3.25
N ILE A 112 -1.30 -6.49 4.51
CA ILE A 112 -1.91 -7.76 4.89
C ILE A 112 -3.32 -7.94 4.29
N ASP A 113 -4.13 -6.89 4.25
CA ASP A 113 -5.46 -6.91 3.62
C ASP A 113 -5.34 -7.25 2.12
N ILE A 114 -4.36 -6.66 1.43
CA ILE A 114 -4.06 -6.96 0.02
C ILE A 114 -3.63 -8.43 -0.14
N LEU A 115 -2.69 -8.92 0.67
CA LEU A 115 -2.21 -10.30 0.60
C LEU A 115 -3.31 -11.32 0.89
N ASN A 116 -4.05 -11.15 1.98
CA ASN A 116 -5.13 -12.06 2.38
C ASN A 116 -6.28 -12.09 1.36
N HIS A 117 -6.55 -10.96 0.69
CA HIS A 117 -7.53 -10.95 -0.39
C HIS A 117 -7.10 -11.86 -1.55
N ASN A 118 -5.81 -11.86 -1.90
CA ASN A 118 -5.28 -12.70 -2.96
C ASN A 118 -5.26 -14.19 -2.57
N GLU A 119 -4.93 -14.53 -1.33
CA GLU A 119 -5.05 -15.92 -0.83
C GLU A 119 -6.50 -16.44 -0.95
N LYS A 120 -7.48 -15.62 -0.55
CA LYS A 120 -8.90 -15.97 -0.66
C LYS A 120 -9.33 -16.12 -2.12
N PHE A 121 -8.92 -15.18 -2.98
CA PHE A 121 -9.21 -15.22 -4.41
C PHE A 121 -8.71 -16.51 -5.05
N LEU A 122 -7.47 -16.91 -4.74
CA LEU A 122 -6.86 -18.16 -5.23
C LEU A 122 -7.58 -19.40 -4.70
N SER A 123 -8.04 -19.40 -3.45
CA SER A 123 -8.78 -20.53 -2.86
C SER A 123 -10.23 -20.67 -3.37
N SER A 124 -10.74 -19.66 -4.08
CA SER A 124 -12.12 -19.62 -4.59
C SER A 124 -12.23 -19.90 -6.09
N GLN A 125 -11.11 -20.20 -6.76
CA GLN A 125 -11.05 -20.69 -8.14
C GLN A 125 -10.90 -22.21 -8.14
#